data_AF-A0A382FM26-F1
#
_entry.id   AF-A0A382FM26-F1
#
_cell.length_a   1.000
_cell.length_b   1.000
_cell.length_c   1.000
_cell.angle_alpha   90.00
_cell.angle_beta   90.00
_cell.angle_gamma   90.00
#
_symmetry.space_group_name_H-M   'P 1'
#
loop_
_entity.id
_entity.type
_entity.pdbx_description
1 polymer ?
#
loop_
_entity_poly.entity_id
_entity_poly.type
_entity_poly.pdbx_seq_one_letter_code
_entity_poly.pdbx_strand_id
1 'polypeptide(L)' 'MKMFDHHIHMTSRTTTDYQNMADAGIVAIIEPAFWLGQPRTHVGSFEDYFLSLVGWERFRARQFGIHHFCTIGL' A
#
# COMPACT_ATOMS: atom_id res chain seq x y z
N MET A 1 -18.91 7.66 8.03
CA MET A 1 -17.85 8.65 8.36
C MET A 1 -16.70 8.43 7.39
N LYS A 2 -15.98 9.47 6.92
CA LYS A 2 -14.80 9.27 6.08
C LYS A 2 -13.56 9.16 6.97
N MET A 3 -12.84 8.06 6.87
CA MET A 3 -11.67 7.74 7.68
C MET A 3 -10.40 7.71 6.84
N PHE A 4 -9.30 8.02 7.50
CA PHE A 4 -7.96 7.99 6.94
C PHE A 4 -7.10 7.06 7.79
N ASP A 5 -6.54 6.01 7.19
CA ASP A 5 -5.58 5.14 7.86
C ASP A 5 -4.17 5.72 7.68
N HIS A 6 -3.57 6.18 8.77
CA HIS A 6 -2.31 6.89 8.73
C HIS A 6 -1.10 5.97 8.62
N HIS A 7 -1.26 4.65 8.80
CA HIS A 7 -0.17 3.69 8.68
C HIS A 7 -0.70 2.29 8.35
N ILE A 8 -0.45 1.81 7.14
CA ILE A 8 -0.78 0.43 6.73
C ILE A 8 0.25 -0.11 5.74
N HIS A 9 0.44 -1.43 5.69
CA HIS A 9 1.28 -2.09 4.68
C HIS A 9 0.40 -2.98 3.79
N MET A 10 0.09 -2.51 2.59
CA MET A 10 -0.85 -3.17 1.69
C MET A 10 -0.26 -4.40 1.02
N THR A 11 1.07 -4.47 0.93
CA THR A 11 1.76 -5.71 0.53
C THR A 11 1.33 -6.91 1.39
N SER A 12 0.95 -6.67 2.66
CA SER A 12 0.47 -7.70 3.60
C SER A 12 -1.06 -7.79 3.70
N ARG A 13 -1.80 -7.16 2.77
CA ARG A 13 -3.26 -7.13 2.73
C ARG A 13 -3.81 -7.82 1.50
N THR A 14 -4.91 -8.52 1.71
CA THR A 14 -5.69 -9.18 0.66
C THR A 14 -6.61 -8.18 -0.02
N THR A 15 -7.13 -8.54 -1.19
CA THR A 15 -8.18 -7.76 -1.87
C THR A 15 -9.46 -7.66 -1.03
N THR A 16 -9.78 -8.69 -0.23
CA THR A 16 -10.91 -8.65 0.72
C THR A 16 -10.70 -7.58 1.80
N ASP A 17 -9.47 -7.38 2.26
CA ASP A 17 -9.18 -6.32 3.23
C ASP A 17 -9.52 -4.93 2.66
N TYR A 18 -9.29 -4.68 1.37
CA TYR A 18 -9.71 -3.41 0.74
C TYR A 18 -11.22 -3.21 0.77
N GLN A 19 -11.99 -4.26 0.49
CA GLN A 19 -13.45 -4.18 0.57
C GLN A 19 -13.89 -3.87 2.00
N ASN A 20 -13.34 -4.59 2.99
CA ASN A 20 -13.63 -4.38 4.40
C ASN A 20 -13.25 -2.95 4.85
N MET A 21 -12.12 -2.43 4.37
CA MET A 21 -11.68 -1.05 4.65
C MET A 21 -12.64 -0.02 4.05
N ALA A 22 -13.08 -0.22 2.81
CA ALA A 22 -14.04 0.65 2.15
C ALA A 22 -15.40 0.63 2.90
N ASP A 23 -15.88 -0.55 3.29
CA ASP A 23 -17.12 -0.73 4.05
C ASP A 23 -17.04 -0.08 5.45
N ALA A 24 -15.85 -0.09 6.06
CA ALA A 24 -15.56 0.63 7.31
C ALA A 24 -15.44 2.15 7.14
N GLY A 25 -15.49 2.67 5.90
CA GLY A 25 -15.45 4.09 5.60
C GLY A 25 -14.05 4.67 5.42
N ILE A 26 -13.02 3.84 5.27
CA ILE A 26 -11.66 4.29 4.93
C ILE A 26 -11.66 4.76 3.47
N VAL A 27 -11.25 6.00 3.25
CA VAL A 27 -11.20 6.62 1.90
C VAL A 27 -9.78 6.95 1.46
N ALA A 28 -8.82 6.93 2.37
CA ALA A 28 -7.42 7.22 2.10
C ALA A 28 -6.51 6.47 3.07
N ILE A 29 -5.31 6.11 2.62
CA ILE A 29 -4.31 5.40 3.40
C ILE A 29 -2.89 5.93 3.13
N ILE A 30 -2.00 5.82 4.12
CA ILE A 30 -0.55 5.96 3.94
C ILE A 30 0.15 4.61 4.13
N GLU A 31 0.95 4.23 3.14
CA GLU A 31 1.86 3.07 3.21
C GLU A 31 3.33 3.50 3.22
N PRO A 32 4.01 3.40 4.38
CA PRO A 32 5.44 3.61 4.44
C PRO A 32 6.20 2.46 3.77
N ALA A 33 7.28 2.82 3.05
CA ALA A 33 8.24 1.83 2.59
C ALA A 33 8.80 1.06 3.79
N PHE A 34 8.82 -0.27 3.69
CA PHE A 34 9.26 -1.19 4.74
C PHE A 34 10.18 -2.28 4.17
N TRP A 35 10.79 -3.04 5.07
CA TRP A 35 11.66 -4.16 4.71
C TRP A 35 10.86 -5.47 4.63
N LEU A 36 10.92 -6.13 3.47
CA LEU A 36 10.22 -7.38 3.15
C LEU A 36 10.65 -8.60 4.01
N GLY A 37 11.50 -8.43 5.02
CA GLY A 37 11.95 -9.51 5.91
C GLY A 37 13.03 -10.41 5.32
N GLN A 38 13.56 -10.09 4.14
CA GLN A 38 14.65 -10.82 3.50
C GLN A 38 15.74 -9.87 2.97
N PRO A 39 17.01 -10.28 2.93
CA PRO A 39 18.08 -9.47 2.35
C PRO A 39 17.74 -9.08 0.91
N ARG A 40 17.93 -7.80 0.58
CA ARG A 40 17.89 -7.32 -0.80
C ARG A 40 19.26 -7.61 -1.40
N THR A 41 19.34 -8.62 -2.26
CA THR A 41 20.62 -9.10 -2.84
C THR A 41 20.89 -8.56 -4.23
N HIS A 42 19.93 -7.85 -4.83
CA HIS A 42 20.06 -7.25 -6.16
C HIS A 42 19.30 -5.91 -6.23
N VAL A 43 19.71 -5.03 -7.15
CA VAL A 43 19.08 -3.71 -7.36
C VAL A 43 17.61 -3.85 -7.77
N GLY A 44 17.29 -4.84 -8.61
CA GLY A 44 15.91 -5.10 -9.02
C GLY A 44 14.94 -5.36 -7.86
N SER A 45 15.40 -5.79 -6.69
CA SER A 45 14.52 -5.95 -5.51
C SER A 45 13.93 -4.61 -5.07
N PHE A 46 14.67 -3.51 -5.24
CA PHE A 46 14.18 -2.16 -4.96
C PHE A 46 13.24 -1.67 -6.05
N GLU A 47 13.57 -1.92 -7.32
CA GLU A 47 12.74 -1.52 -8.46
C GLU A 47 11.35 -2.15 -8.38
N ASP A 48 11.27 -3.47 -8.22
CA ASP A 48 10.00 -4.20 -8.12
C ASP A 48 9.19 -3.76 -6.88
N TYR A 49 9.87 -3.52 -5.76
CA TYR A 49 9.23 -3.04 -4.53
C TYR A 49 8.66 -1.62 -4.67
N PHE A 50 9.39 -0.70 -5.28
CA PHE A 50 8.86 0.65 -5.49
C PHE A 50 7.77 0.67 -6.55
N LEU A 51 7.87 -0.15 -7.61
CA LEU A 51 6.79 -0.34 -8.58
C LEU A 51 5.52 -0.90 -7.93
N SER A 52 5.63 -1.79 -6.94
CA SER A 52 4.48 -2.25 -6.20
C SER A 52 3.82 -1.09 -5.43
N LEU A 53 4.59 -0.31 -4.67
CA LEU A 53 4.07 0.81 -3.87
C LEU A 53 3.45 1.94 -4.72
N VAL A 54 4.18 2.45 -5.72
CA VAL A 54 3.76 3.66 -6.46
C VAL A 54 2.81 3.35 -7.61
N GLY A 55 2.86 2.12 -8.13
CA GLY A 55 2.08 1.65 -9.27
C GLY A 55 0.95 0.72 -8.84
N TRP A 56 1.30 -0.51 -8.48
CA TRP A 56 0.32 -1.57 -8.26
C TRP A 56 -0.64 -1.27 -7.10
N GLU A 57 -0.14 -0.88 -5.93
CA GLU A 57 -0.96 -0.63 -4.75
C GLU A 57 -1.86 0.59 -4.94
N ARG A 58 -1.38 1.59 -5.67
CA ARG A 58 -2.20 2.72 -6.10
C ARG A 58 -3.32 2.30 -7.05
N PHE A 59 -3.03 1.45 -8.04
CA PHE A 59 -4.03 0.90 -8.94
C PHE A 59 -5.08 0.07 -8.18
N ARG A 60 -4.61 -0.88 -7.35
CA ARG A 60 -5.45 -1.79 -6.57
C ARG A 60 -6.37 -1.03 -5.61
N ALA A 61 -5.85 -0.07 -4.84
CA ALA A 61 -6.64 0.75 -3.93
C ALA A 61 -7.76 1.52 -4.62
N ARG A 62 -7.50 2.03 -5.82
CA ARG A 62 -8.50 2.78 -6.61
C ARG A 62 -9.71 1.95 -7.01
N GLN A 63 -9.57 0.63 -7.17
CA GLN A 63 -10.69 -0.27 -7.47
C GLN A 63 -11.73 -0.30 -6.34
N PHE A 64 -11.35 0.09 -5.12
CA PHE A 64 -12.22 0.15 -3.93
C PHE A 64 -12.54 1.59 -3.50
N GLY A 65 -12.20 2.59 -4.32
CA GLY A 65 -12.42 4.00 -3.97
C GLY A 65 -11.45 4.55 -2.92
N ILE A 66 -10.37 3.84 -2.59
CA ILE A 66 -9.37 4.25 -1.60
C ILE A 66 -8.23 5.00 -2.28
N HIS A 67 -7.85 6.15 -1.73
CA HIS A 67 -6.67 6.90 -2.14
C HIS A 67 -5.43 6.35 -1.43
N HIS A 68 -4.53 5.73 -2.17
CA HIS A 68 -3.25 5.26 -1.65
C HIS A 68 -2.18 6.33 -1.78
N PHE A 69 -1.53 6.64 -0.67
CA PHE A 69 -0.33 7.47 -0.57
C PHE A 69 0.80 6.60 -0.04
N CYS A 70 2.04 6.89 -0.43
CA CYS A 70 3.21 6.20 0.12
C CYS A 70 4.26 7.20 0.57
N THR A 71 5.05 6.80 1.57
CA THR A 71 6.20 7.56 2.05
C THR A 71 7.46 6.72 1.90
N ILE A 72 8.41 7.21 1.10
CA ILE A 72 9.67 6.52 0.82
C ILE A 72 10.80 7.39 1.39
N GLY A 73 11.62 6.81 2.27
CA GLY A 73 12.86 7.41 2.76
C GLY A 73 14.06 6.83 2.02
N LEU A 74 15.02 7.68 1.66
CA LEU A 74 16.29 7.35 1.02
C LEU A 74 17.45 7.58 1.98
#